data_AF-A0A0V0H5A3-F1
#
_entry.id   AF-A0A0V0H5A3-F1
#
_cell.length_a   1.000
_cell.length_b   1.000
_cell.length_c   1.000
_cell.angle_alpha   90.00
_cell.angle_beta   90.00
_cell.angle_gamma   90.00
#
_symmetry.space_group_name_H-M   'P 1'
#
loop_
_entity.id
_entity.type
_entity.pdbx_description
1 polymer ?
#
loop_
_entity_poly.entity_id
_entity_poly.type
_entity_poly.pdbx_seq_one_letter_code
_entity_poly.pdbx_strand_id
1 'polypeptide(L)'
;MMIHIFAFAGMDLEVYTLLKQMIFYLQNAGVDLLKVMHLVLRSSNDTTPSTLVADELIKIFIANKLFDHAIDVVNHVKKIGLEPSIYSCNYLLKCLAVANQGENLARLFEAMNNFGPYLM
;
A
#
# COMPACT_ATOMS: atom_id res chain seq x y z
N MET A 1 -9.49 12.04 9.00
CA MET A 1 -10.26 11.39 7.92
C MET A 1 -10.84 10.08 8.45
N MET A 2 -12.10 9.73 8.15
CA MET A 2 -12.80 8.56 8.76
C MET A 2 -12.01 7.25 8.71
N ILE A 3 -11.25 7.02 7.62
CA ILE A 3 -10.37 5.84 7.47
C ILE A 3 -9.37 5.71 8.63
N HIS A 4 -8.77 6.82 9.08
CA HIS A 4 -7.81 6.79 10.20
C HIS A 4 -8.48 6.57 11.55
N ILE A 5 -9.74 6.99 11.71
CA ILE A 5 -10.52 6.72 12.93
C ILE A 5 -10.81 5.22 13.02
N PHE A 6 -11.22 4.59 11.91
CA PHE A 6 -11.43 3.14 11.86
C PHE A 6 -10.12 2.37 12.06
N ALA A 7 -9.03 2.80 11.43
CA ALA A 7 -7.72 2.19 11.62
C ALA A 7 -7.26 2.29 13.08
N PHE A 8 -7.44 3.44 13.73
CA PHE A 8 -7.14 3.61 15.15
C PHE A 8 -8.02 2.72 16.06
N ALA A 9 -9.28 2.52 15.68
CA ALA A 9 -10.21 1.66 16.39
C ALA A 9 -10.02 0.14 16.13
N GLY A 10 -9.04 -0.25 15.30
CA GLY A 10 -8.82 -1.66 14.91
C GLY A 10 -9.93 -2.24 14.03
N MET A 11 -10.65 -1.38 13.31
CA MET A 11 -11.78 -1.73 12.45
C MET A 11 -11.29 -2.01 11.02
N ASP A 12 -10.52 -3.09 10.86
CA ASP A 12 -9.80 -3.42 9.61
C ASP A 12 -10.74 -3.64 8.41
N LEU A 13 -11.92 -4.25 8.64
CA LEU A 13 -12.89 -4.51 7.59
C LEU A 13 -13.48 -3.22 7.02
N GLU A 14 -13.75 -2.24 7.88
CA GLU A 14 -14.25 -0.93 7.52
C GLU A 14 -13.18 -0.12 6.78
N VAL A 15 -11.92 -0.19 7.22
CA VAL A 15 -10.78 0.38 6.50
C VAL A 15 -10.71 -0.20 5.08
N TYR A 16 -10.69 -1.53 4.95
CA TYR A 16 -10.66 -2.21 3.65
C TYR A 16 -11.85 -1.81 2.77
N THR A 17 -13.07 -1.84 3.31
CA THR A 17 -14.30 -1.56 2.56
C THR A 17 -14.32 -0.13 2.04
N LEU A 18 -13.96 0.85 2.89
CA LEU A 18 -13.93 2.26 2.50
C LEU A 18 -12.83 2.55 1.49
N LEU A 19 -11.63 2.01 1.69
CA LEU A 19 -10.53 2.16 0.73
C LEU A 19 -10.90 1.56 -0.62
N LYS A 20 -11.51 0.37 -0.64
CA LYS A 20 -11.94 -0.30 -1.87
C LYS A 20 -13.00 0.50 -2.62
N GLN A 21 -14.01 1.01 -1.91
CA GLN A 21 -15.05 1.86 -2.50
C GLN A 21 -14.47 3.17 -3.04
N MET A 22 -13.57 3.80 -2.28
CA MET A 22 -12.89 5.03 -2.70
C MET A 22 -12.06 4.79 -3.97
N ILE A 23 -11.23 3.75 -4.00
CA ILE A 23 -10.43 3.39 -5.18
C ILE A 23 -11.33 3.14 -6.40
N PHE A 24 -12.40 2.36 -6.24
CA PHE A 24 -13.35 2.09 -7.32
C PHE A 24 -13.99 3.38 -7.87
N TYR A 25 -14.44 4.28 -6.97
CA TYR A 25 -15.03 5.55 -7.38
C TYR A 25 -14.02 6.45 -8.11
N LEU A 26 -12.81 6.59 -7.56
CA LEU A 26 -11.77 7.45 -8.13
C LEU A 26 -11.29 6.96 -9.50
N GLN A 27 -11.18 5.64 -9.69
CA GLN A 27 -10.89 5.03 -10.99
C GLN A 27 -11.94 5.40 -12.02
N ASN A 28 -13.23 5.27 -11.68
CA ASN A 28 -14.33 5.60 -12.59
C ASN A 28 -14.41 7.10 -12.90
N ALA A 29 -13.97 7.94 -11.97
CA ALA A 29 -13.90 9.39 -12.15
C ALA A 29 -12.64 9.85 -12.91
N GLY A 30 -11.72 8.96 -13.28
CA GLY A 30 -10.46 9.31 -13.94
C GLY A 30 -9.51 10.12 -13.05
N VAL A 31 -9.66 10.03 -11.74
CA VAL A 31 -8.82 10.75 -10.77
C VAL A 31 -7.52 9.99 -10.57
N ASP A 32 -6.42 10.74 -10.44
CA ASP A 32 -5.11 10.19 -10.09
C ASP A 32 -5.14 9.54 -8.69
N LEU A 33 -5.16 8.21 -8.69
CA LEU A 33 -5.19 7.41 -7.47
C LEU A 33 -3.97 7.63 -6.59
N LEU A 34 -2.77 7.74 -7.18
CA LEU A 34 -1.53 7.88 -6.42
C LEU A 34 -1.55 9.15 -5.58
N LYS A 35 -1.99 10.26 -6.17
CA LYS A 35 -2.12 11.54 -5.45
C LYS A 35 -3.06 11.42 -4.26
N VAL A 36 -4.21 10.77 -4.42
CA VAL A 36 -5.17 10.59 -3.31
C VAL A 36 -4.62 9.63 -2.26
N MET A 37 -3.97 8.54 -2.64
CA MET A 37 -3.37 7.60 -1.68
C MET A 37 -2.27 8.25 -0.85
N HIS A 38 -1.42 9.07 -1.46
CA HIS A 38 -0.40 9.85 -0.75
C HIS A 38 -1.02 10.83 0.26
N LEU A 39 -2.14 11.47 -0.09
CA LEU A 39 -2.87 12.34 0.85
C LEU A 39 -3.49 11.54 1.99
N VAL A 40 -4.06 10.37 1.68
CA VAL A 40 -4.64 9.46 2.66
C VAL A 40 -3.57 9.06 3.68
N LEU A 41 -2.41 8.59 3.23
CA LEU A 41 -1.31 8.16 4.10
C LEU A 41 -0.70 9.30 4.94
N ARG A 42 -0.68 10.54 4.43
CA ARG A 42 -0.16 11.71 5.15
C ARG A 42 -1.10 12.30 6.19
N SER A 43 -2.39 11.96 6.15
CA SER A 43 -3.41 12.63 6.96
C SER A 43 -3.47 12.19 8.43
N SER A 44 -2.56 11.31 8.86
CA SER A 44 -2.40 10.88 10.25
C SER A 44 -0.97 11.15 10.72
N ASN A 45 -0.83 11.66 11.94
CA ASN A 45 0.46 11.77 12.61
C ASN A 45 0.86 10.47 13.32
N ASP A 46 -0.06 9.50 13.42
CA ASP A 46 0.15 8.23 14.08
C ASP A 46 0.69 7.18 13.10
N THR A 47 1.76 6.49 13.51
CA THR A 47 2.47 5.52 12.67
C THR A 47 1.66 4.24 12.48
N THR A 48 1.01 3.71 13.53
CA THR A 48 0.28 2.44 13.50
C THR A 48 -0.92 2.45 12.53
N PRO A 49 -1.84 3.43 12.59
CA PRO A 49 -2.97 3.50 11.65
C PRO A 49 -2.50 3.70 10.20
N SER A 50 -1.41 4.45 10.01
CA SER A 50 -0.85 4.72 8.68
C SER A 50 -0.27 3.46 8.03
N THR A 51 0.39 2.59 8.80
CA THR A 51 0.88 1.30 8.32
C THR A 51 -0.26 0.35 7.97
N LEU A 52 -1.32 0.27 8.79
CA LEU A 52 -2.51 -0.53 8.47
C LEU A 52 -3.17 -0.07 7.16
N VAL A 53 -3.36 1.24 7.00
CA VAL A 53 -3.93 1.82 5.78
C VAL A 53 -3.06 1.50 4.56
N ALA A 54 -1.73 1.56 4.69
CA ALA A 54 -0.83 1.17 3.62
C ALA A 54 -0.96 -0.31 3.25
N ASP A 55 -1.06 -1.19 4.23
CA ASP A 55 -1.24 -2.63 4.01
C ASP A 55 -2.53 -2.94 3.27
N GLU A 56 -3.63 -2.31 3.67
CA GLU A 56 -4.90 -2.48 2.96
C GLU A 56 -4.87 -1.89 1.55
N LEU A 57 -4.18 -0.76 1.33
CA LEU A 57 -3.97 -0.23 -0.02
C LEU A 57 -3.19 -1.20 -0.90
N ILE A 58 -2.09 -1.77 -0.40
CA ILE A 58 -1.30 -2.77 -1.12
C ILE A 58 -2.16 -3.99 -1.49
N LYS A 59 -2.91 -4.53 -0.53
CA LYS A 59 -3.83 -5.65 -0.76
C LYS A 59 -4.86 -5.34 -1.84
N ILE A 60 -5.50 -4.17 -1.79
CA ILE A 60 -6.50 -3.76 -2.78
C ILE A 60 -5.86 -3.60 -4.15
N PHE A 61 -4.68 -2.97 -4.27
CA PHE A 61 -4.02 -2.80 -5.56
C PHE A 61 -3.57 -4.12 -6.17
N ILE A 62 -3.04 -5.05 -5.37
CA ILE A 62 -2.71 -6.41 -5.82
C ILE A 62 -3.96 -7.12 -6.34
N ALA A 63 -5.08 -7.05 -5.61
CA ALA A 63 -6.34 -7.68 -6.00
C ALA A 63 -6.88 -7.13 -7.34
N ASN A 64 -6.55 -5.87 -7.67
CA ASN A 64 -6.91 -5.24 -8.94
C ASN A 64 -5.81 -5.34 -10.02
N LYS A 65 -4.72 -6.10 -9.77
CA LYS A 65 -3.54 -6.22 -10.66
C LYS A 65 -2.85 -4.89 -10.95
N LEU A 66 -3.00 -3.90 -10.07
CA LEU A 66 -2.39 -2.58 -10.18
C LEU A 66 -1.03 -2.58 -9.47
N PHE A 67 -0.10 -3.38 -9.99
CA PHE A 67 1.17 -3.65 -9.34
C PHE A 67 2.05 -2.40 -9.16
N ASP A 68 2.09 -1.51 -10.15
CA ASP A 68 2.83 -0.24 -10.02
C ASP A 68 2.32 0.62 -8.87
N HIS A 69 0.99 0.67 -8.67
CA HIS A 69 0.40 1.43 -7.57
C HIS A 69 0.73 0.81 -6.20
N ALA A 70 0.77 -0.53 -6.12
CA ALA A 70 1.18 -1.22 -4.90
C ALA A 70 2.65 -0.93 -4.55
N ILE A 71 3.54 -0.94 -5.56
CA ILE A 71 4.97 -0.60 -5.39
C ILE A 71 5.12 0.88 -4.98
N ASP A 72 4.35 1.78 -5.57
CA ASP A 72 4.37 3.20 -5.22
C ASP A 72 3.92 3.45 -3.78
N VAL A 73 2.92 2.71 -3.28
CA VAL A 73 2.54 2.77 -1.86
C VAL A 73 3.72 2.36 -0.98
N VAL A 74 4.41 1.25 -1.27
CA VAL A 74 5.60 0.81 -0.51
C VAL A 74 6.68 1.91 -0.50
N ASN A 75 6.97 2.49 -1.66
CA ASN A 75 7.95 3.57 -1.79
C ASN A 75 7.51 4.85 -1.04
N HIS A 76 6.22 5.18 -1.06
CA HIS A 76 5.70 6.34 -0.38
C HIS A 76 5.78 6.20 1.14
N VAL A 77 5.37 5.04 1.68
CA VAL A 77 5.46 4.70 3.10
C VAL A 77 6.90 4.88 3.59
N LYS A 78 7.88 4.36 2.84
CA LYS A 78 9.30 4.60 3.11
C LYS A 78 9.67 6.08 3.11
N LYS A 79 9.23 6.82 2.08
CA LYS A 79 9.53 8.24 1.91
C LYS A 79 9.01 9.11 3.05
N ILE A 80 7.90 8.72 3.68
CA ILE A 80 7.34 9.42 4.84
C ILE A 80 7.87 8.90 6.19
N GLY A 81 8.91 8.06 6.18
CA GLY A 81 9.59 7.57 7.38
C GLY A 81 8.89 6.40 8.08
N LEU A 82 7.93 5.76 7.41
CA LEU A 82 7.27 4.56 7.92
C LEU A 82 7.95 3.30 7.37
N GLU A 83 7.86 2.22 8.13
CA GLU A 83 8.35 0.91 7.71
C GLU A 83 7.23 0.15 7.00
N PRO A 84 7.42 -0.27 5.74
CA PRO A 84 6.43 -1.08 5.04
C PRO A 84 6.34 -2.47 5.66
N SER A 85 5.13 -3.02 5.74
CA SER A 85 4.91 -4.36 6.26
C SER A 85 5.64 -5.42 5.44
N ILE A 86 6.50 -6.19 6.11
CA ILE A 86 7.20 -7.33 5.51
C ILE A 86 6.20 -8.33 4.91
N TYR A 87 5.07 -8.54 5.59
CA TYR A 87 4.01 -9.41 5.10
C TYR A 87 3.45 -8.91 3.76
N SER A 88 3.08 -7.63 3.68
CA SER A 88 2.54 -7.02 2.45
C SER A 88 3.55 -7.04 1.31
N CYS A 89 4.83 -6.74 1.59
CA CYS A 89 5.91 -6.81 0.62
C CYS A 89 6.14 -8.24 0.09
N ASN A 90 6.19 -9.24 0.98
CA ASN A 90 6.35 -10.64 0.58
C ASN A 90 5.16 -11.15 -0.23
N TYR A 91 3.95 -10.74 0.14
CA TYR A 91 2.75 -11.05 -0.63
C TYR A 91 2.80 -10.43 -2.02
N LEU A 92 3.22 -9.16 -2.13
CA LEU A 92 3.41 -8.48 -3.42
C LEU A 92 4.47 -9.16 -4.29
N LEU A 93 5.64 -9.52 -3.74
CA LEU A 93 6.68 -10.28 -4.44
C LEU A 93 6.14 -11.60 -5.01
N LYS A 94 5.40 -12.36 -4.19
CA LYS A 94 4.76 -13.61 -4.62
C LYS A 94 3.80 -13.38 -5.78
N CYS A 95 2.93 -12.36 -5.68
CA CYS A 95 1.97 -12.03 -6.73
C CYS A 95 2.65 -11.58 -8.02
N LEU A 96 3.72 -10.79 -7.94
CA LEU A 96 4.53 -10.36 -9.08
C LEU A 96 5.18 -11.55 -9.79
N ALA A 97 5.74 -12.50 -9.03
CA ALA A 97 6.34 -13.72 -9.57
C ALA A 97 5.30 -14.57 -10.32
N VAL A 98 4.12 -14.79 -9.73
CA VAL A 98 3.02 -15.53 -10.37
C VAL A 98 2.49 -14.82 -11.62
N ALA A 99 2.49 -13.49 -11.62
CA ALA A 99 2.04 -12.68 -12.76
C ALA A 99 3.12 -12.48 -13.85
N ASN A 100 4.31 -13.08 -13.71
CA ASN A 100 5.47 -12.90 -14.59
C ASN A 100 5.87 -11.42 -14.76
N GLN A 101 5.73 -10.63 -13.69
CA GLN A 101 6.05 -9.20 -13.66
C GLN A 101 7.50 -8.97 -13.21
N GLY A 102 8.47 -9.52 -13.96
CA GLY A 102 9.88 -9.57 -13.55
C GLY A 102 10.53 -8.22 -13.26
N GLU A 103 10.22 -7.19 -14.06
CA GLU A 103 10.73 -5.83 -13.85
C GLU A 103 10.22 -5.22 -12.54
N ASN A 104 8.91 -5.33 -12.29
CA ASN A 104 8.27 -4.86 -11.07
C ASN A 104 8.75 -5.63 -9.84
N LEU A 105 9.02 -6.94 -9.98
CA LEU A 105 9.62 -7.76 -8.93
C LEU A 105 11.03 -7.25 -8.58
N ALA A 106 11.87 -7.02 -9.59
CA ALA A 106 13.22 -6.49 -9.38
C ALA A 106 13.20 -5.11 -8.72
N ARG A 107 12.32 -4.20 -9.18
CA ARG A 107 12.11 -2.86 -8.59
C ARG A 107 11.73 -2.95 -7.11
N LEU A 108 10.78 -3.84 -6.76
CA LEU A 108 10.36 -4.02 -5.37
C LEU A 108 11.48 -4.63 -4.51
N PHE A 109 12.17 -5.64 -5.03
CA PHE A 109 13.28 -6.29 -4.32
C PHE A 109 14.44 -5.32 -4.06
N GLU A 110 14.77 -4.46 -5.02
CA GLU A 110 15.76 -3.40 -4.84
C GLU A 110 15.29 -2.35 -3.83
N ALA A 111 14.02 -1.95 -3.90
CA ALA A 111 13.43 -1.06 -2.90
C ALA A 111 13.62 -1.65 -1.50
N MET A 112 13.35 -2.97 -1.33
CA MET A 112 13.48 -3.77 -0.11
C MET A 112 14.94 -3.99 0.38
N ASN A 113 15.92 -4.18 -0.50
CA ASN A 113 17.32 -4.32 -0.07
C ASN A 113 17.92 -3.02 0.50
N ASN A 114 17.38 -1.88 0.06
CA ASN A 114 17.74 -0.57 0.61
C ASN A 114 17.15 -0.32 2.02
N PHE A 115 16.71 -1.35 2.75
CA PHE A 115 16.21 -1.27 4.14
C PHE A 115 17.17 -1.87 5.19
N GLY A 116 18.28 -2.51 4.77
CA GLY A 116 19.23 -3.18 5.67
C GLY A 116 18.97 -4.69 5.81
N PRO A 117 19.84 -5.45 6.52
CA PRO A 117 19.94 -6.91 6.42
C PRO A 117 18.78 -7.71 7.05
N TYR A 118 17.68 -7.07 7.44
CA TYR A 118 16.53 -7.73 8.10
C TYR A 118 15.56 -8.44 7.15
N LEU A 119 15.91 -8.57 5.86
CA LEU A 119 15.05 -9.15 4.83
C LEU A 119 15.67 -10.38 4.12
N MET A 120 16.52 -11.14 4.83
CA MET A 120 16.95 -12.47 4.40
C MET A 120 16.70 -13.52 5.48
#